data_AF-A0A7W0FQD8-F1
#
_entry.id   AF-A0A7W0FQD8-F1
#
_cell.length_a   1.000
_cell.length_b   1.000
_cell.length_c   1.000
_cell.angle_alpha   90.00
_cell.angle_beta   90.00
_cell.angle_gamma   90.00
#
_symmetry.space_group_name_H-M   'P 1'
#
loop_
_entity.id
_entity.type
_entity.pdbx_description
1 polymer ?
#
loop_
_entity_poly.entity_id
_entity_poly.type
_entity_poly.pdbx_seq_one_letter_code
_entity_poly.pdbx_strand_id
1 'polypeptide(L)' 'PGAAQFLASALDKALVTAALGTIAGDDTVLVVARDPQGGADLVRTLLALAEPRQETP' A
#
# COMPACT_ATOMS: atom_id res chain seq x y z
N PRO A 1 -6.01 -13.49 10.56
CA PRO A 1 -5.38 -12.55 11.52
C PRO A 1 -3.85 -12.64 11.41
N GLY A 2 -3.12 -11.52 11.55
CA GLY A 2 -1.65 -11.53 11.52
C GLY A 2 -0.93 -11.39 10.17
N ALA A 3 -1.53 -10.78 9.14
CA ALA A 3 -0.94 -10.69 7.80
C ALA A 3 -0.41 -9.28 7.42
N ALA A 4 -0.61 -8.27 8.26
CA ALA A 4 -0.23 -6.89 7.95
C ALA A 4 1.27 -6.74 7.65
N GLN A 5 2.13 -7.48 8.37
CA GLN A 5 3.57 -7.48 8.16
C GLN A 5 3.97 -7.98 6.76
N PHE A 6 3.28 -9.01 6.26
CA PHE A 6 3.53 -9.53 4.92
C PHE A 6 3.16 -8.48 3.86
N LEU A 7 2.01 -7.81 4.03
CA LEU A 7 1.58 -6.75 3.13
C LEU A 7 2.53 -5.55 3.16
N ALA A 8 2.93 -5.07 4.34
CA ALA A 8 3.87 -3.97 4.48
C ALA A 8 5.20 -4.28 3.79
N SER A 9 5.73 -5.50 3.98
CA SER A 9 6.94 -5.94 3.27
C SER A 9 6.77 -5.96 1.75
N ALA A 10 5.60 -6.35 1.24
CA ALA A 10 5.31 -6.31 -0.19
C ALA A 10 5.26 -4.87 -0.74
N LEU A 11 4.64 -3.94 0.00
CA LEU A 11 4.59 -2.52 -0.36
C LEU A 11 5.99 -1.90 -0.39
N ASP A 12 6.83 -2.21 0.59
CA ASP A 12 8.21 -1.72 0.65
C ASP A 12 9.04 -2.26 -0.54
N LYS A 13 8.88 -3.54 -0.89
CA LYS A 13 9.56 -4.17 -2.04
C LYS A 13 9.07 -3.66 -3.39
N ALA A 14 7.80 -3.26 -3.47
CA ALA A 14 7.22 -2.68 -4.69
C ALA A 14 7.74 -1.25 -4.97
N LEU A 15 8.55 -0.68 -4.06
CA LEU A 15 9.14 0.65 -4.19
C LEU A 15 8.07 1.71 -4.49
N VAL A 16 6.98 1.72 -3.73
CA VAL A 16 5.93 2.75 -3.83
C VAL A 16 6.52 4.10 -3.44
N THR A 17 7.08 4.82 -4.43
CA THR A 17 7.88 6.04 -4.23
C THR A 17 7.10 7.17 -3.55
N ALA A 18 5.77 7.19 -3.74
CA ALA A 18 4.85 8.10 -3.09
C ALA A 18 4.73 7.87 -1.57
N ALA A 19 5.12 6.69 -1.06
CA ALA A 19 5.18 6.42 0.36
C ALA A 19 6.52 6.89 0.96
N LEU A 20 6.44 7.51 2.14
CA LEU A 20 7.58 7.78 3.01
C LEU A 20 8.00 6.51 3.76
N GLY A 21 7.02 5.69 4.16
CA GLY A 21 7.23 4.42 4.84
C GLY A 21 5.92 3.77 5.29
N THR A 22 6.03 2.56 5.84
CA THR A 22 4.91 1.76 6.33
C THR A 22 5.11 1.33 7.79
N ILE A 23 4.00 1.15 8.52
CA ILE A 23 3.99 0.53 9.86
C ILE A 23 2.90 -0.55 9.86
N ALA A 24 3.27 -1.78 10.18
CA ALA A 24 2.34 -2.89 10.29
C ALA A 24 2.01 -3.23 11.75
N GLY A 25 0.73 -3.37 12.05
CA GLY A 25 0.19 -4.02 13.24
C GLY A 25 -0.04 -5.51 13.01
N ASP A 26 -1.12 -6.06 13.58
CA ASP A 26 -1.52 -7.46 13.35
C ASP A 26 -2.29 -7.61 12.02
N ASP A 27 -3.33 -6.81 11.83
CA ASP A 27 -4.24 -6.84 10.69
C ASP A 27 -4.35 -5.50 9.94
N THR A 28 -3.62 -4.48 10.41
CA THR A 28 -3.70 -3.11 9.90
C THR A 28 -2.31 -2.61 9.47
N VAL A 29 -2.23 -1.90 8.35
CA VAL A 29 -1.02 -1.23 7.87
C VAL A 29 -1.29 0.27 7.77
N LEU A 30 -0.44 1.09 8.39
CA LEU A 30 -0.37 2.52 8.14
C LEU A 30 0.66 2.78 7.04
N VAL A 31 0.26 3.51 5.99
CA VAL A 31 1.16 3.99 4.94
C VAL A 31 1.21 5.50 5.01
N VAL A 32 2.41 6.07 5.17
CA VAL A 32 2.60 7.52 5.27
C VAL A 32 3.00 8.06 3.91
N ALA A 33 2.28 9.05 3.38
CA ALA A 33 2.65 9.72 2.13
C ALA A 33 3.92 10.56 2.31
N ARG A 34 4.74 10.62 1.26
CA ARG A 34 5.95 11.46 1.23
C ARG A 34 5.63 12.94 1.06
N ASP A 35 4.72 13.26 0.16
CA ASP A 35 4.20 14.61 -0.02
C ASP A 35 3.09 14.88 1.00
N PRO A 36 3.14 15.97 1.80
CA PRO A 36 2.08 16.35 2.72
C PRO A 36 0.68 16.45 2.09
N GLN A 37 0.59 16.74 0.78
CA GLN A 37 -0.66 16.80 0.02
C GLN A 37 -0.90 15.55 -0.87
N GLY A 38 0.04 14.59 -0.89
CA GLY A 38 0.01 13.42 -1.78
C GLY A 38 -0.86 12.25 -1.31
N GLY A 39 -1.60 12.39 -0.19
CA GLY A 39 -2.39 11.30 0.37
C GLY A 39 -3.47 10.77 -0.59
N ALA A 40 -4.14 11.66 -1.35
CA ALA A 40 -5.16 11.26 -2.31
C ALA A 40 -4.60 10.41 -3.45
N ASP A 41 -3.43 10.77 -3.97
CA ASP A 41 -2.78 10.04 -5.08
C ASP A 41 -2.22 8.69 -4.62
N LEU A 42 -1.68 8.65 -3.40
CA LEU A 42 -1.26 7.39 -2.77
C LEU A 42 -2.44 6.42 -2.62
N VAL A 43 -3.58 6.91 -2.13
CA VAL A 43 -4.81 6.10 -2.01
C VAL A 43 -5.26 5.59 -3.38
N ARG A 44 -5.33 6.45 -4.40
CA ARG A 44 -5.70 6.04 -5.76
C ARG A 44 -4.81 4.92 -6.30
N THR A 45 -3.50 5.04 -6.08
CA THR A 45 -2.51 4.03 -6.51
C THR A 45 -2.74 2.70 -5.80
N LEU A 46 -2.91 2.72 -4.47
CA LEU A 46 -3.13 1.50 -3.70
C LEU A 46 -4.46 0.83 -4.04
N LEU A 47 -5.52 1.60 -4.27
CA LEU A 47 -6.81 1.06 -4.71
C LEU A 47 -6.71 0.39 -6.08
N ALA A 48 -6.03 1.01 -7.04
CA ALA A 48 -5.82 0.43 -8.37
C ALA A 48 -5.03 -0.90 -8.31
N LEU A 49 -4.12 -1.06 -7.34
CA LEU A 49 -3.40 -2.32 -7.12
C LEU A 49 -4.26 -3.40 -6.45
N ALA A 50 -5.25 -3.00 -5.65
CA ALA A 50 -6.16 -3.90 -4.95
C ALA A 50 -7.33 -4.37 -5.83
N GLU A 51 -7.59 -3.69 -6.95
CA GLU A 51 -8.60 -4.14 -7.91
C GLU A 51 -8.26 -5.56 -8.42
N PRO A 52 -9.22 -6.50 -8.40
CA PRO A 52 -8.99 -7.83 -8.93
C PRO A 52 -8.60 -7.73 -10.40
N ARG A 53 -7.42 -8.26 -10.75
CA ARG A 53 -7.02 -8.38 -12.15
C ARG A 53 -8.10 -9.20 -12.86
N GLN A 54 -8.85 -8.55 -13.74
CA GLN A 54 -9.80 -9.25 -14.60
C GLN A 54 -8.95 -10.09 -15.57
N GLU A 55 -8.82 -11.37 -15.27
CA GLU A 55 -8.22 -12.32 -16.21
C GLU A 55 -9.17 -12.37 -17.41
N THR A 56 -8.75 -11.82 -18.54
CA THR A 56 -9.49 -11.99 -19.81
C THR A 56 -9.38 -13.48 -20.18
N PRO A 57 -10.51 -14.18 -20.39
CA PRO A 57 -10.51 -15.61 -20.67
C PRO A 57 -9.71 -15.99 -21.94
#